data_AF-A0A1I3UU23-F1
#
_entry.id   AF-A0A1I3UU23-F1
#
_cell.length_a   1.000
_cell.length_b   1.000
_cell.length_c   1.000
_cell.angle_alpha   90.00
_cell.angle_beta   90.00
_cell.angle_gamma   90.00
#
_symmetry.space_group_name_H-M   'P 1'
#
loop_
_entity.id
_entity.type
_entity.pdbx_description
1 polymer ?
#
loop_
_entity_poly.entity_id
_entity_poly.type
_entity_poly.pdbx_seq_one_letter_code
_entity_poly.pdbx_strand_id
1 'polypeptide(L)'
;MSYKFSVMTQKQAETIAFNWHYDDDYSFYDMEADEEDLKEFLDPIARGSSTYAVFNDDDLIGFFSINKVDDQTFDIGLGMRPDLTGKGKGLEFLEEGINFVKAT
;
A
#
# COMPACT_ATOMS: atom_id res chain seq x y z
N MET A 1 -8.04 -5.58 16.30
CA MET A 1 -7.91 -5.00 14.95
C MET A 1 -7.36 -6.11 14.09
N SER A 2 -8.08 -6.50 13.04
CA SER A 2 -7.64 -7.58 12.16
C SER A 2 -7.23 -6.94 10.85
N TYR A 3 -5.94 -6.93 10.57
CA TYR A 3 -5.43 -6.47 9.27
C TYR A 3 -5.76 -7.54 8.23
N LYS A 4 -6.36 -7.13 7.13
CA LYS A 4 -6.69 -8.03 6.02
C LYS A 4 -6.04 -7.51 4.75
N PHE A 5 -5.19 -8.35 4.17
CA PHE A 5 -4.53 -8.11 2.90
C PHE A 5 -5.35 -8.81 1.81
N SER A 6 -5.71 -8.07 0.76
CA SER A 6 -6.45 -8.61 -0.38
C SER A 6 -5.90 -8.02 -1.67
N VAL A 7 -5.80 -8.83 -2.73
CA VAL A 7 -5.27 -8.35 -4.02
C VAL A 7 -6.04 -7.10 -4.44
N MET A 8 -5.29 -6.05 -4.78
CA MET A 8 -5.85 -4.74 -5.03
C MET A 8 -6.72 -4.74 -6.30
N THR A 9 -7.96 -4.31 -6.14
CA THR A 9 -8.86 -4.05 -7.26
C THR A 9 -8.55 -2.71 -7.91
N GLN A 10 -8.95 -2.53 -9.16
CA GLN A 10 -8.74 -1.28 -9.87
C GLN A 10 -9.39 -0.07 -9.17
N LYS A 11 -10.61 -0.24 -8.66
CA LYS A 11 -11.30 0.82 -7.92
C LYS A 11 -10.54 1.26 -6.68
N GLN A 12 -9.90 0.33 -5.97
CA GLN A 12 -9.09 0.66 -4.79
C GLN A 12 -7.82 1.39 -5.19
N ALA A 13 -7.17 0.97 -6.28
CA ALA A 13 -5.99 1.66 -6.81
C ALA A 13 -6.31 3.12 -7.17
N GLU A 14 -7.41 3.35 -7.91
CA GLU A 14 -7.88 4.71 -8.24
C GLU A 14 -8.25 5.52 -6.98
N THR A 15 -8.86 4.87 -5.98
CA THR A 15 -9.20 5.52 -4.72
C THR A 15 -7.94 5.99 -3.99
N ILE A 16 -6.91 5.16 -3.93
CA ILE A 16 -5.63 5.49 -3.30
C ILE A 16 -4.93 6.58 -4.10
N ALA A 17 -4.83 6.41 -5.42
CA ALA A 17 -4.07 7.30 -6.28
C ALA A 17 -4.60 8.74 -6.30
N PHE A 18 -5.94 8.89 -6.35
CA PHE A 18 -6.56 10.20 -6.60
C PHE A 18 -7.26 10.82 -5.38
N ASN A 19 -7.41 10.08 -4.26
CA ASN A 19 -8.06 10.63 -3.07
C ASN A 19 -7.14 10.66 -1.86
N TRP A 20 -5.94 10.10 -1.92
CA TRP A 20 -4.97 10.16 -0.83
C TRP A 20 -3.95 11.23 -1.14
N HIS A 21 -4.15 12.38 -0.50
CA HIS A 21 -3.23 13.51 -0.52
C HIS A 21 -2.69 13.73 0.88
N TYR A 22 -1.38 13.87 0.98
CA TYR A 22 -0.67 14.14 2.23
C TYR A 22 -0.33 15.62 2.33
N ASP A 23 -0.41 16.15 3.55
CA ASP A 23 -0.13 17.56 3.81
C ASP A 23 1.38 17.84 3.86
N ASP A 24 1.74 19.09 3.55
CA ASP A 24 3.09 19.65 3.66
C ASP A 24 4.16 18.82 2.92
N ASP A 25 5.32 18.60 3.56
CA ASP A 25 6.46 17.89 3.00
C ASP A 25 6.16 16.42 2.66
N TYR A 26 5.03 15.88 3.14
CA TYR A 26 4.60 14.52 2.82
C TYR A 26 3.85 14.41 1.50
N SER A 27 3.50 15.53 0.82
CA SER A 27 2.85 15.49 -0.49
C SER A 27 3.70 14.79 -1.57
N PHE A 28 4.98 14.58 -1.31
CA PHE A 28 5.85 13.72 -2.13
C PHE A 28 5.38 12.25 -2.15
N TYR A 29 4.60 11.81 -1.16
CA TYR A 29 3.99 10.46 -1.12
C TYR A 29 2.62 10.39 -1.80
N ASP A 30 2.09 11.50 -2.32
CA ASP A 30 0.93 11.45 -3.20
C ASP A 30 1.29 10.58 -4.41
N MET A 31 0.42 9.63 -4.77
CA MET A 31 0.71 8.76 -5.91
C MET A 31 0.89 9.57 -7.21
N GLU A 32 0.23 10.73 -7.30
CA GLU A 32 0.35 11.66 -8.42
C GLU A 32 1.67 12.44 -8.48
N ALA A 33 2.48 12.39 -7.42
CA ALA A 33 3.78 13.08 -7.38
C ALA A 33 4.83 12.43 -8.29
N ASP A 34 4.66 11.14 -8.61
CA ASP A 34 5.51 10.40 -9.56
C ASP A 34 4.65 9.78 -10.67
N GLU A 35 4.80 10.30 -11.89
CA GLU A 35 4.02 9.84 -13.04
C GLU A 35 4.30 8.39 -13.45
N GLU A 36 5.51 7.88 -13.21
CA GLU A 36 5.87 6.50 -13.56
C GLU A 36 5.21 5.54 -12.57
N ASP A 37 5.35 5.81 -11.27
CA ASP A 37 4.68 5.04 -10.22
C ASP A 37 3.17 5.08 -10.36
N LEU A 38 2.58 6.25 -10.66
CA LEU A 38 1.13 6.38 -10.89
C LEU A 38 0.65 5.47 -12.04
N LYS A 39 1.37 5.45 -13.17
CA LYS A 39 1.01 4.65 -14.34
C LYS A 39 1.11 3.17 -14.02
N GLU A 40 2.18 2.72 -13.38
CA GLU A 40 2.34 1.32 -12.97
C GLU A 40 1.27 0.91 -11.95
N PHE A 41 1.03 1.76 -10.95
CA PHE A 41 0.05 1.49 -9.90
C PHE A 41 -1.39 1.44 -10.43
N LEU A 42 -1.73 2.20 -11.48
CA LEU A 42 -3.07 2.20 -12.08
C LEU A 42 -3.28 1.13 -13.15
N ASP A 43 -2.24 0.61 -13.80
CA ASP A 43 -2.37 -0.45 -14.79
C ASP A 43 -2.51 -1.81 -14.09
N PRO A 44 -3.65 -2.53 -14.20
CA PRO A 44 -3.84 -3.85 -13.58
C PRO A 44 -2.82 -4.91 -14.02
N ILE A 45 -2.32 -4.80 -15.26
CA ILE A 45 -1.34 -5.74 -15.82
C ILE A 45 0.04 -5.42 -15.24
N ALA A 46 0.42 -4.14 -15.19
CA ALA A 46 1.71 -3.72 -14.64
C ALA A 46 1.78 -3.95 -13.13
N ARG A 47 0.76 -3.51 -12.38
CA ARG A 47 0.61 -3.73 -10.93
C ARG A 47 0.61 -5.21 -10.54
N GLY A 48 0.11 -6.07 -11.42
CA GLY A 48 0.04 -7.52 -11.21
C GLY A 48 -0.77 -7.93 -9.99
N SER A 49 -0.40 -9.08 -9.38
CA SER A 49 -1.05 -9.63 -8.17
C SER A 49 -0.20 -9.50 -6.91
N SER A 50 0.85 -8.69 -6.96
CA SER A 50 1.80 -8.42 -5.86
C SER A 50 1.42 -7.21 -5.02
N THR A 51 0.39 -6.46 -5.40
CA THR A 51 -0.09 -5.28 -4.68
C THR A 51 -1.43 -5.55 -4.03
N TYR A 52 -1.52 -5.26 -2.73
CA TYR A 52 -2.63 -5.58 -1.85
C TYR A 52 -3.24 -4.31 -1.28
N ALA A 53 -4.57 -4.27 -1.25
CA ALA A 53 -5.32 -3.34 -0.42
C ALA A 53 -5.38 -3.89 1.01
N VAL A 54 -5.07 -3.03 1.98
CA VAL A 54 -5.02 -3.38 3.40
C VAL A 54 -6.22 -2.78 4.12
N PHE A 55 -6.98 -3.65 4.78
CA PHE A 55 -8.18 -3.28 5.52
C PHE A 55 -7.97 -3.49 7.02
N ASN A 56 -8.59 -2.61 7.81
CA ASN A 56 -8.87 -2.89 9.21
C ASN A 56 -10.38 -2.89 9.36
N ASP A 57 -10.93 -4.04 9.73
CA ASP A 57 -12.35 -4.34 9.59
C ASP A 57 -12.82 -4.11 8.12
N ASP A 58 -13.69 -3.14 7.86
CA ASP A 58 -14.19 -2.81 6.51
C ASP A 58 -13.53 -1.54 5.92
N ASP A 59 -12.64 -0.88 6.66
CA ASP A 59 -12.01 0.37 6.24
C ASP A 59 -10.72 0.12 5.46
N LEU A 60 -10.62 0.69 4.25
CA LEU A 60 -9.37 0.73 3.49
C LEU A 60 -8.39 1.68 4.18
N ILE A 61 -7.34 1.13 4.80
CA ILE A 61 -6.40 1.89 5.64
C ILE A 61 -5.00 2.03 5.02
N GLY A 62 -4.69 1.24 4.00
CA GLY A 62 -3.36 1.24 3.38
C GLY A 62 -3.29 0.39 2.12
N PHE A 63 -2.12 0.40 1.51
CA PHE A 63 -1.70 -0.61 0.55
C PHE A 63 -0.36 -1.22 0.95
N PHE A 64 -0.09 -2.39 0.40
CA PHE A 64 1.14 -3.12 0.62
C PHE A 64 1.50 -3.86 -0.67
N SER A 65 2.71 -3.69 -1.18
CA SER A 65 3.25 -4.43 -2.32
C SER A 65 4.41 -5.30 -1.86
N ILE A 66 4.54 -6.48 -2.48
CA ILE A 66 5.63 -7.41 -2.22
C ILE A 66 6.31 -7.77 -3.54
N ASN A 67 7.62 -7.69 -3.59
CA ASN A 67 8.39 -8.15 -4.74
C ASN A 67 9.49 -9.10 -4.27
N LYS A 68 9.50 -10.33 -4.78
CA LYS A 68 10.55 -11.30 -4.44
C LYS A 68 11.79 -10.99 -5.26
N VAL A 69 12.81 -10.43 -4.62
CA VAL A 69 14.06 -10.02 -5.28
C VAL A 69 14.99 -11.23 -5.47
N ASP A 70 15.01 -12.14 -4.50
CA ASP A 70 15.71 -13.43 -4.56
C ASP A 70 15.05 -14.46 -3.63
N ASP A 71 15.65 -15.65 -3.48
CA ASP A 71 15.09 -16.75 -2.70
C ASP A 71 14.85 -16.46 -1.21
N GLN A 72 15.54 -15.47 -0.64
CA GLN A 72 15.51 -15.14 0.79
C GLN A 72 15.09 -13.68 1.05
N THR A 73 14.95 -12.86 0.01
CA THR A 73 14.70 -11.42 0.13
C THR A 73 13.41 -11.01 -0.57
N PHE A 74 12.55 -10.34 0.18
CA PHE A 74 11.40 -9.60 -0.34
C PHE A 74 11.63 -8.10 -0.17
N ASP A 75 11.39 -7.35 -1.23
CA ASP A 75 11.20 -5.91 -1.16
C ASP A 75 9.71 -5.62 -0.89
N ILE A 76 9.45 -4.60 -0.07
CA ILE A 76 8.09 -4.22 0.32
C ILE A 76 7.87 -2.73 0.06
N GLY A 77 6.80 -2.42 -0.65
CA GLY A 77 6.28 -1.06 -0.78
C GLY A 77 5.03 -0.92 0.08
N LEU A 78 4.82 0.23 0.71
CA LEU A 78 3.63 0.43 1.54
C LEU A 78 3.27 1.89 1.70
N GLY A 79 1.98 2.14 1.92
CA GLY A 79 1.45 3.46 2.25
C GLY A 79 0.20 3.32 3.11
N MET A 80 0.07 4.21 4.10
CA MET A 80 -1.12 4.30 4.96
C MET A 80 -1.95 5.51 4.56
N ARG A 81 -3.28 5.40 4.69
CA ARG A 81 -4.20 6.50 4.39
C ARG A 81 -3.77 7.79 5.14
N PRO A 82 -3.75 8.96 4.49
CA PRO A 82 -3.18 10.18 5.06
C PRO A 82 -3.70 10.55 6.46
N ASP A 83 -5.02 10.42 6.69
CA ASP A 83 -5.67 10.70 7.98
C ASP A 83 -5.24 9.75 9.12
N LEU A 84 -4.57 8.65 8.81
CA LEU A 84 -4.04 7.69 9.80
C LEU A 84 -2.56 7.94 10.13
N THR A 85 -1.87 8.77 9.34
CA THR A 85 -0.47 9.14 9.58
C THR A 85 -0.35 10.06 10.81
N GLY A 86 0.86 10.13 11.41
CA GLY A 86 1.10 10.91 12.62
C GLY A 86 0.47 10.36 13.92
N LYS A 87 -0.27 9.24 13.86
CA LYS A 87 -1.00 8.64 15.00
C LYS A 87 -0.29 7.44 15.65
N GLY A 88 0.98 7.19 15.32
CA GLY A 88 1.77 6.09 15.87
C GLY A 88 1.35 4.69 15.39
N LYS A 89 0.66 4.60 14.25
CA LYS A 89 0.16 3.33 13.68
C LYS A 89 1.11 2.63 12.70
N GLY A 90 2.20 3.28 12.31
CA GLY A 90 3.13 2.75 11.33
C GLY A 90 3.85 1.47 11.76
N LEU A 91 4.25 1.35 13.03
CA LEU A 91 4.96 0.15 13.52
C LEU A 91 4.05 -1.09 13.45
N GLU A 92 2.83 -0.97 13.96
CA GLU A 92 1.81 -2.03 13.92
C GLU A 92 1.52 -2.44 12.46
N PHE A 93 1.34 -1.47 11.57
CA PHE A 93 1.09 -1.71 10.15
C PHE A 93 2.25 -2.49 9.49
N LEU A 94 3.49 -2.08 9.76
CA LEU A 94 4.69 -2.74 9.21
C LEU A 94 4.86 -4.17 9.74
N GLU A 95 4.68 -4.38 11.04
CA GLU A 95 4.79 -5.71 11.65
C GLU A 95 3.76 -6.70 11.07
N GLU A 96 2.52 -6.26 10.86
CA GLU A 96 1.49 -7.06 10.19
C GLU A 96 1.85 -7.36 8.73
N GLY A 97 2.39 -6.40 7.99
CA GLY A 97 2.89 -6.61 6.63
C GLY A 97 4.04 -7.64 6.58
N ILE A 98 4.98 -7.58 7.52
CA ILE A 98 6.07 -8.57 7.62
C ILE A 98 5.53 -9.96 7.95
N ASN A 99 4.53 -10.07 8.83
CA ASN A 99 3.88 -11.34 9.14
C ASN A 99 3.15 -11.92 7.92
N PHE A 100 2.51 -11.06 7.12
CA PHE A 100 1.89 -11.44 5.86
C PHE A 100 2.90 -12.00 4.85
N VAL A 101 4.06 -11.35 4.68
CA VAL A 101 5.14 -11.84 3.81
C VAL A 101 5.64 -13.21 4.26
N LYS A 102 5.87 -13.40 5.56
CA LYS A 102 6.35 -14.69 6.12
C LYS A 102 5.38 -15.85 5.93
N ALA A 103 4.09 -15.55 5.74
CA ALA A 103 3.04 -16.55 5.55
C ALA A 103 2.76 -16.86 4.06
N THR A 104 3.40 -16.15 3.13
CA THR A 104 3.29 -16.36 1.68
C THR A 104 4.34 -17.36 1.19
#